data_AF-A0A172ZHD0-F1
#
_entry.id   AF-A0A172ZHD0-F1
#
_cell.length_a   1.000
_cell.length_b   1.000
_cell.length_c   1.000
_cell.angle_alpha   90.00
_cell.angle_beta   90.00
_cell.angle_gamma   90.00
#
_symmetry.space_group_name_H-M   'P 1'
#
loop_
_entity.id
_entity.type
_entity.pdbx_description
1 polymer ?
#
loop_
_entity_poly.entity_id
_entity_poly.type
_entity_poly.pdbx_seq_one_letter_code
_entity_poly.pdbx_strand_id
1 'polypeptide(L)' 'MKKDTDLSLWMTQFLCSSDSIKEVRMEEAEQEHNPLLLESIRFHLELRNRHDLLEHHSLK' A
#
# COMPACT_ATOMS: atom_id res chain seq x y z
N MET A 1 13.21 16.07 -10.72
CA MET A 1 13.16 14.78 -9.99
C MET A 1 12.87 15.02 -8.51
N LYS A 2 11.64 15.44 -8.16
CA LYS A 2 11.19 15.55 -6.75
C LYS A 2 9.92 14.72 -6.46
N LYS A 3 9.17 14.32 -7.48
CA LYS A 3 7.88 13.63 -7.34
C LYS A 3 8.02 12.18 -6.85
N ASP A 4 9.10 11.50 -7.19
CA ASP A 4 9.27 10.07 -6.88
C ASP A 4 9.59 9.82 -5.39
N THR A 5 10.29 10.77 -4.76
CA THR A 5 10.60 10.74 -3.33
C THR A 5 9.35 10.97 -2.47
N ASP A 6 8.45 11.84 -2.94
CA ASP A 6 7.17 12.12 -2.27
C ASP A 6 6.23 10.91 -2.31
N LEU A 7 6.20 10.17 -3.42
CA LEU A 7 5.34 8.99 -3.55
C LEU A 7 5.79 7.84 -2.66
N SER A 8 7.10 7.59 -2.57
CA SER A 8 7.65 6.54 -1.71
C SER A 8 7.38 6.80 -0.23
N LEU A 9 7.55 8.07 0.19
CA LEU A 9 7.24 8.49 1.56
C LEU A 9 5.74 8.40 1.84
N TRP A 10 4.90 8.87 0.92
CA TRP A 10 3.46 8.78 1.03
C TRP A 10 3.01 7.32 1.17
N MET A 11 3.52 6.41 0.35
CA MET A 11 3.16 5.00 0.38
C MET A 11 3.59 4.34 1.70
N THR A 12 4.77 4.70 2.20
CA THR A 12 5.25 4.22 3.51
C THR A 12 4.31 4.69 4.64
N GLN A 13 3.96 5.98 4.65
CA GLN A 13 3.01 6.52 5.63
C GLN A 13 1.62 5.88 5.52
N PHE A 14 1.14 5.65 4.31
CA PHE A 14 -0.13 4.96 4.05
C PHE A 14 -0.11 3.54 4.60
N LEU A 15 0.93 2.75 4.33
CA LEU A 15 1.01 1.36 4.80
C LEU A 15 1.08 1.26 6.33
N CYS A 16 1.75 2.22 6.99
CA CYS A 16 1.84 2.31 8.44
C CYS A 16 0.59 2.89 9.13
N SER A 17 -0.37 3.45 8.39
CA SER A 17 -1.58 4.06 8.96
C SER A 17 -2.59 3.03 9.48
N SER A 18 -3.63 3.44 10.21
CA SER A 18 -4.72 2.55 10.61
C SER A 18 -5.58 2.11 9.43
N ASP A 19 -6.29 0.99 9.55
CA ASP A 19 -7.15 0.49 8.47
C ASP A 19 -8.25 1.49 8.09
N SER A 20 -8.76 2.26 9.06
CA SER A 20 -9.70 3.37 8.80
C SER A 20 -9.12 4.47 7.88
N ILE A 21 -7.83 4.79 8.00
CA ILE A 21 -7.18 5.76 7.10
C ILE A 21 -6.98 5.13 5.72
N LYS A 22 -6.67 3.83 5.66
CA LYS A 22 -6.50 3.13 4.40
C LYS A 22 -7.78 3.10 3.57
N GLU A 23 -8.92 2.84 4.20
CA GLU A 23 -10.25 2.87 3.55
C GLU A 23 -10.55 4.24 2.93
N VAL A 24 -10.39 5.32 3.71
CA VAL A 24 -10.61 6.69 3.23
C VAL A 24 -9.71 7.02 2.03
N ARG A 25 -8.44 6.62 2.08
CA ARG A 25 -7.49 6.88 0.97
C ARG A 25 -7.77 6.05 -0.28
N MET A 26 -8.35 4.86 -0.13
CA MET A 26 -8.83 4.09 -1.27
C MET A 26 -10.04 4.76 -1.91
N GLU A 27 -11.00 5.23 -1.13
CA GLU A 27 -12.16 5.98 -1.63
C GLU A 27 -11.74 7.26 -2.36
N GLU A 28 -10.80 8.02 -1.80
CA GLU A 28 -10.23 9.22 -2.44
C GLU A 28 -9.59 8.87 -3.80
N ALA A 29 -8.78 7.81 -3.86
CA ALA A 29 -8.12 7.39 -5.10
C ALA A 29 -9.10 6.87 -6.16
N GLU A 30 -10.22 6.26 -5.76
CA GLU A 30 -11.34 5.88 -6.64
C GLU A 30 -12.05 7.11 -7.19
N GLN A 31 -12.34 8.11 -6.35
CA GLN A 31 -12.97 9.36 -6.77
C GLN A 31 -12.09 10.17 -7.72
N GLU A 32 -10.78 10.22 -7.45
CA GLU A 32 -9.78 10.89 -8.30
C GLU A 32 -9.51 10.17 -9.62
N HIS A 33 -10.10 8.98 -9.85
CA HIS A 33 -9.86 8.14 -11.03
C HIS A 33 -8.36 7.92 -11.26
N ASN A 34 -7.62 7.62 -10.20
CA ASN A 34 -6.18 7.39 -10.25
C ASN A 34 -5.87 5.88 -10.20
N PRO A 35 -5.93 5.16 -11.34
CA PRO A 35 -5.77 3.71 -11.36
C PRO A 35 -4.39 3.25 -10.91
N LEU A 36 -3.34 4.05 -11.19
CA LEU A 36 -1.97 3.72 -10.79
C LEU A 36 -1.81 3.74 -9.28
N LEU A 37 -2.41 4.72 -8.60
CA LEU A 37 -2.41 4.80 -7.15
C LEU A 37 -3.18 3.63 -6.52
N LEU A 38 -4.35 3.31 -7.07
CA LEU A 38 -5.16 2.17 -6.61
C LEU A 38 -4.44 0.84 -6.77
N GLU A 39 -3.81 0.60 -7.92
CA GLU A 39 -3.02 -0.60 -8.16
C GLU A 39 -1.86 -0.70 -7.18
N SER A 40 -1.15 0.40 -6.96
CA SER A 40 -0.05 0.46 -6.01
C SER A 40 -0.52 0.17 -4.57
N ILE A 41 -1.63 0.78 -4.13
CA ILE A 41 -2.23 0.49 -2.82
C ILE A 41 -2.58 -1.00 -2.69
N ARG A 42 -3.31 -1.56 -3.66
CA ARG A 42 -3.73 -2.97 -3.65
C ARG A 42 -2.53 -3.92 -3.61
N PHE A 43 -1.52 -3.65 -4.42
CA PHE A 43 -0.29 -4.45 -4.45
C PHE A 43 0.39 -4.51 -3.08
N HIS A 44 0.58 -3.36 -2.42
CA HIS A 44 1.27 -3.32 -1.13
C HIS A 44 0.44 -3.93 0.01
N LEU A 45 -0.90 -3.79 -0.01
CA LEU A 45 -1.79 -4.43 0.97
C LEU A 45 -1.82 -5.95 0.80
N GLU A 46 -1.89 -6.43 -0.44
CA GLU A 46 -1.80 -7.85 -0.76
C GLU A 46 -0.48 -8.45 -0.27
N LEU A 47 0.64 -7.73 -0.45
CA LEU A 47 1.96 -8.14 0.04
C LEU A 47 2.03 -8.23 1.57
N ARG A 48 1.40 -7.29 2.29
CA ARG A 48 1.28 -7.34 3.77
C ARG A 48 0.50 -8.59 4.21
N ASN A 49 -0.58 -8.92 3.51
CA ASN A 49 -1.43 -10.06 3.87
C ASN A 49 -0.79 -11.41 3.54
N ARG A 50 0.24 -11.41 2.67
CA ARG A 50 1.04 -12.59 2.34
C ARG A 50 2.14 -12.90 3.36
N HIS A 51 1.82 -12.75 4.65
CA HIS A 51 2.70 -13.17 5.75
C HIS A 51 3.02 -14.68 5.69
N ASP A 52 2.13 -15.48 5.11
CA ASP A 52 2.32 -16.90 4.82
C ASP A 52 3.57 -17.18 3.98
N LEU A 53 3.94 -16.29 3.06
CA LEU A 53 5.17 -16.41 2.27
C LEU A 53 6.46 -16.19 3.07
N LEU A 54 6.38 -15.51 4.23
CA LEU A 54 7.54 -15.28 5.12
C LEU A 54 7.71 -16.41 6.14
N GLU A 55 6.61 -17.05 6.57
CA GLU A 55 6.66 -18.11 7.58
C GLU A 55 7.18 -19.45 7.04
N HIS A 56 7.07 -19.71 5.73
CA HIS A 56 7.54 -20.96 5.12
C HIS A 56 9.06 -21.09 4.96
N HIS A 57 9.85 -20.06 5.31
CA HIS A 57 11.31 -20.11 5.28
C HIS A 57 11.99 -20.27 6.66
N SER A 58 11.24 -20.33 7.76
CA SER A 58 11.81 -20.53 9.12
C SER A 58 11.82 -21.99 9.60
N LEU A 59 11.60 -22.95 8.70
CA LEU A 59 11.72 -24.39 9.00
C LEU A 59 12.58 -25.09 7.93
N LYS A 60 13.90 -24.94 8.03
CA LYS A 60 14.87 -25.96 7.64
C LYS A 60 16.21 -25.75 8.34
#